data_AF-A0A7C3WSD6-F1
#
_entry.id   AF-A0A7C3WSD6-F1
#
_cell.length_a   1.000
_cell.length_b   1.000
_cell.length_c   1.000
_cell.angle_alpha   90.00
_cell.angle_beta   90.00
_cell.angle_gamma   90.00
#
_symmetry.space_group_name_H-M   'P 1'
#
loop_
_entity.id
_entity.type
_entity.pdbx_description
1 polymer ?
#
loop_
_entity_poly.entity_id
_entity_poly.type
_entity_poly.pdbx_seq_one_letter_code
_entity_poly.pdbx_strand_id
1 'polypeptide(L)'
;MKAKIKLLIIVLLFWLLCWFKPAEALTNIKVEEDNIDFYSLIAIRQNFLQKPESFIFNGDALNLLNESLSLAIKEKVSSATIHNLKASLKIDEKWLNISLTFKVEGASKNAGNKIIVDCSWKNFQIKNNLTINEIEFNKVGKAYLVPLIKKYENSSEARFWINETHSVSPEKALEVAINFATLDFKEFSAPLESWNKTYNVKMQKTIFQYDAPSKINFNLTVREENKSSSYILKLDSKAEVSVFGYAKAIGDALIFESIKERREKDITIIVLTLFLIAIPLHLYEKKIFKTKS
;
A
#
# COMPACT_ATOMS: atom_id res chain seq x y z
N MET A 1 40.36 24.56 8.23
CA MET A 1 39.34 24.46 9.31
C MET A 1 37.91 24.66 8.81
N LYS A 2 37.59 25.73 8.07
CA LYS A 2 36.22 26.03 7.58
C LYS A 2 35.57 24.93 6.71
N ALA A 3 36.34 24.18 5.91
CA ALA A 3 35.81 23.10 5.06
C ALA A 3 35.32 21.87 5.86
N LYS A 4 36.01 21.52 6.96
CA LYS A 4 35.63 20.38 7.81
C LYS A 4 34.32 20.64 8.58
N ILE A 5 34.09 21.90 8.97
CA ILE A 5 32.85 22.33 9.65
C ILE A 5 31.64 22.24 8.70
N LYS A 6 31.79 22.65 7.43
CA LYS A 6 30.72 22.54 6.43
C LYS A 6 30.33 21.08 6.15
N LEU A 7 31.32 20.17 6.04
CA LEU A 7 31.06 18.75 5.82
C LEU A 7 30.33 18.12 7.01
N LEU A 8 30.72 18.45 8.25
CA LEU A 8 30.06 17.96 9.46
C LEU A 8 28.58 18.40 9.53
N ILE A 9 28.29 19.66 9.17
CA ILE A 9 26.91 20.19 9.15
C ILE A 9 26.06 19.48 8.08
N ILE A 10 26.62 19.21 6.89
CA ILE A 10 25.91 18.49 5.83
C ILE A 10 25.62 17.04 6.25
N VAL A 11 26.59 16.35 6.86
CA VAL A 11 26.39 14.98 7.36
C VAL A 11 25.35 14.97 8.48
N LEU A 12 25.37 15.94 9.40
CA LEU A 12 24.38 16.06 10.48
C LEU A 12 22.97 16.34 9.93
N LEU A 13 22.83 17.23 8.94
CA LEU A 13 21.56 17.51 8.28
C LEU A 13 21.04 16.27 7.52
N PHE A 14 21.92 15.54 6.84
CA PHE A 14 21.54 14.30 6.15
C PHE A 14 21.12 13.21 7.16
N TRP A 15 21.80 13.12 8.30
CA TRP A 15 21.46 12.19 9.38
C TRP A 15 20.12 12.54 10.04
N LEU A 16 19.84 13.83 10.25
CA LEU A 16 18.56 14.33 10.76
C LEU A 16 17.41 14.05 9.77
N LEU A 17 17.66 14.16 8.46
CA LEU A 17 16.67 13.84 7.42
C LEU A 17 16.37 12.34 7.35
N CYS A 18 17.33 11.46 7.68
CA CYS A 18 17.11 10.01 7.69
C CYS A 18 16.32 9.50 8.91
N TRP A 19 16.12 10.29 9.96
CA TRP A 19 15.42 9.89 11.18
C TRP A 19 13.92 10.18 11.20
N PHE A 20 13.44 11.06 10.32
CA PHE A 20 12.00 11.28 10.19
C PHE A 20 11.43 10.30 9.16
N LYS A 21 10.91 9.15 9.63
CA LYS A 21 9.99 8.38 8.81
C LYS A 21 8.68 9.18 8.70
N PRO A 22 8.28 9.65 7.49
CA PRO A 22 6.97 10.26 7.31
C PRO A 22 5.85 9.27 7.68
N ALA A 23 4.68 9.80 8.00
CA ALA A 23 3.50 9.01 8.33
C ALA A 23 2.92 8.43 7.05
N GLU A 24 3.29 7.19 6.72
CA GLU A 24 2.96 6.59 5.43
C GLU A 24 2.12 5.31 5.59
N ALA A 25 0.98 5.26 4.92
CA ALA A 25 0.37 4.01 4.50
C ALA A 25 1.10 3.53 3.24
N LEU A 26 1.82 2.42 3.36
CA LEU A 26 2.46 1.74 2.24
C LEU A 26 1.66 0.50 1.89
N THR A 27 1.01 0.52 0.73
CA THR A 27 0.26 -0.62 0.21
C THR A 27 1.02 -1.24 -0.96
N ASN A 28 1.33 -2.53 -0.86
CA ASN A 28 1.95 -3.32 -1.90
C ASN A 28 0.99 -4.41 -2.37
N ILE A 29 0.70 -4.42 -3.66
CA ILE A 29 -0.14 -5.41 -4.32
C ILE A 29 0.75 -6.17 -5.30
N LYS A 30 0.89 -7.46 -5.08
CA LYS A 30 1.70 -8.32 -5.93
C LYS A 30 0.77 -9.28 -6.68
N VAL A 31 0.80 -9.19 -8.00
CA VAL A 31 -0.06 -9.98 -8.89
C VAL A 31 0.77 -11.12 -9.49
N GLU A 32 0.33 -12.36 -9.24
CA GLU A 32 0.95 -13.60 -9.72
C GLU A 32 -0.11 -14.54 -10.30
N GLU A 33 -0.28 -14.49 -11.63
CA GLU A 33 -1.30 -15.27 -12.35
C GLU A 33 -2.71 -15.04 -11.76
N ASP A 34 -3.26 -16.06 -11.08
CA ASP A 34 -4.58 -16.03 -10.46
C ASP A 34 -4.57 -15.62 -8.98
N ASN A 35 -3.38 -15.41 -8.41
CA ASN A 35 -3.20 -15.00 -7.03
C ASN A 35 -2.80 -13.53 -6.96
N ILE A 36 -3.49 -12.76 -6.12
CA ILE A 36 -3.09 -11.40 -5.82
C ILE A 36 -2.78 -11.31 -4.33
N ASP A 37 -1.49 -11.17 -3.99
CA ASP A 37 -1.08 -10.93 -2.62
C ASP A 37 -1.22 -9.44 -2.31
N PHE A 38 -2.04 -9.12 -1.29
CA PHE A 38 -2.18 -7.78 -0.76
C PHE A 38 -1.42 -7.65 0.55
N TYR A 39 -0.59 -6.62 0.64
CA TYR A 39 0.08 -6.21 1.87
C TYR A 39 -0.14 -4.72 2.08
N SER A 40 -0.53 -4.31 3.28
CA SER A 40 -0.62 -2.89 3.63
C SER A 40 -0.09 -2.65 5.04
N LEU A 41 0.78 -1.66 5.17
CA LEU A 41 1.20 -1.10 6.45
C LEU A 41 0.66 0.31 6.52
N ILE A 42 -0.31 0.55 7.40
CA ILE A 42 -0.96 1.85 7.60
C ILE A 42 -0.37 2.46 8.87
N ALA A 43 0.50 3.45 8.72
CA ALA A 43 1.11 4.15 9.85
C ALA A 43 0.49 5.53 10.05
N ILE A 44 -0.41 5.64 11.04
CA ILE A 44 -1.02 6.91 11.43
C ILE A 44 -0.15 7.57 12.49
N ARG A 45 0.30 8.79 12.22
CA ARG A 45 0.96 9.62 13.24
C ARG A 45 -0.09 10.23 14.16
N GLN A 46 0.09 10.04 15.46
CA GLN A 46 -0.84 10.47 16.49
C GLN A 46 -0.08 10.85 17.77
N ASN A 47 -0.71 11.50 18.74
CA ASN A 47 -0.12 11.73 20.08
C ASN A 47 -1.15 11.86 21.22
N PHE A 48 -2.34 11.31 21.02
CA PHE A 48 -3.44 11.32 21.98
C PHE A 48 -3.67 9.94 22.63
N LEU A 49 -3.19 8.85 22.01
CA LEU A 49 -3.10 7.53 22.62
C LEU A 49 -1.74 7.41 23.30
N GLN A 50 -1.75 7.38 24.64
CA GLN A 50 -0.53 7.40 25.45
C GLN A 50 -0.07 6.02 25.92
N LYS A 51 -0.93 5.00 25.82
CA LYS A 51 -0.64 3.65 26.31
C LYS A 51 -0.13 2.78 25.15
N PRO A 52 1.16 2.35 25.17
CA PRO A 52 1.67 1.47 24.14
C PRO A 52 1.03 0.08 24.25
N GLU A 53 0.51 -0.42 23.15
CA GLU A 53 -0.20 -1.70 23.10
C GLU A 53 0.05 -2.39 21.75
N SER A 54 -0.01 -3.71 21.74
CA SER A 54 0.17 -4.49 20.51
C SER A 54 -0.75 -5.70 20.50
N PHE A 55 -1.43 -5.88 19.37
CA PHE A 55 -2.43 -6.91 19.17
C PHE A 55 -2.18 -7.64 17.87
N ILE A 56 -2.32 -8.97 17.92
CA ILE A 56 -2.47 -9.82 16.73
C ILE A 56 -3.94 -10.17 16.66
N PHE A 57 -4.56 -9.92 15.52
CA PHE A 57 -5.98 -10.20 15.34
C PHE A 57 -6.23 -11.70 15.37
N ASN A 58 -7.18 -12.12 16.19
CA ASN A 58 -7.64 -13.50 16.30
C ASN A 58 -9.12 -13.52 16.70
N GLY A 59 -9.74 -14.71 16.68
CA GLY A 59 -11.14 -14.90 17.09
C GLY A 59 -12.11 -13.96 16.38
N ASP A 60 -13.04 -13.40 17.15
CA ASP A 60 -14.14 -12.57 16.64
C ASP A 60 -13.65 -11.29 15.94
N ALA A 61 -12.57 -10.67 16.42
CA ALA A 61 -12.02 -9.46 15.81
C ALA A 61 -11.46 -9.75 14.41
N LEU A 62 -10.79 -10.89 14.21
CA LEU A 62 -10.31 -11.30 12.90
C LEU A 62 -11.47 -11.68 11.97
N ASN A 63 -12.49 -12.38 12.50
CA ASN A 63 -13.67 -12.77 11.72
C ASN A 63 -14.45 -11.55 11.22
N LEU A 64 -14.73 -10.58 12.11
CA LEU A 64 -15.43 -9.35 11.75
C LEU A 64 -14.66 -8.51 10.72
N LEU A 65 -13.34 -8.42 10.87
CA LEU A 65 -12.47 -7.76 9.89
C LEU A 65 -12.50 -8.49 8.54
N ASN A 66 -12.45 -9.82 8.55
CA ASN A 66 -12.53 -10.65 7.34
C ASN A 66 -13.86 -10.48 6.62
N GLU A 67 -14.98 -10.51 7.33
CA GLU A 67 -16.30 -10.27 6.76
C GLU A 67 -16.41 -8.88 6.16
N SER A 68 -15.94 -7.86 6.89
CA SER A 68 -15.98 -6.46 6.43
C SER A 68 -15.11 -6.24 5.18
N LEU A 69 -13.91 -6.81 5.13
CA LEU A 69 -13.04 -6.77 3.96
C LEU A 69 -13.67 -7.53 2.78
N SER A 70 -14.20 -8.73 3.03
CA SER A 70 -14.84 -9.56 1.99
C SER A 70 -16.01 -8.82 1.33
N LEU A 71 -16.85 -8.17 2.14
CA LEU A 71 -17.97 -7.36 1.64
C LEU A 71 -17.48 -6.16 0.83
N ALA A 72 -16.50 -5.41 1.35
CA ALA A 72 -15.97 -4.23 0.68
C ALA A 72 -15.28 -4.54 -0.66
N ILE A 73 -14.58 -5.67 -0.76
CA ILE A 73 -13.94 -6.14 -2.00
C ILE A 73 -14.99 -6.67 -2.98
N LYS A 74 -15.99 -7.44 -2.51
CA LYS A 74 -17.08 -7.94 -3.36
C LYS A 74 -17.98 -6.83 -3.92
N GLU A 75 -18.11 -5.71 -3.21
CA GLU A 75 -18.79 -4.50 -3.72
C GLU A 75 -18.10 -3.95 -4.99
N LYS A 76 -16.80 -4.21 -5.15
CA LYS A 76 -16.01 -3.77 -6.31
C LYS A 76 -15.93 -4.83 -7.40
N VAL A 77 -15.63 -6.07 -7.01
CA VAL A 77 -15.51 -7.21 -7.92
C VAL A 77 -16.29 -8.37 -7.30
N SER A 78 -17.49 -8.64 -7.82
CA SER A 78 -18.44 -9.58 -7.20
C SER A 78 -17.93 -11.03 -7.12
N SER A 79 -17.06 -11.43 -8.04
CA SER A 79 -16.38 -12.74 -8.03
C SER A 79 -15.19 -12.81 -7.08
N ALA A 80 -14.73 -11.68 -6.54
CA ALA A 80 -13.54 -11.65 -5.72
C ALA A 80 -13.81 -12.23 -4.31
N THR A 81 -12.82 -12.95 -3.79
CA THR A 81 -12.83 -13.53 -2.46
C THR A 81 -11.48 -13.30 -1.79
N ILE A 82 -11.48 -13.22 -0.45
CA ILE A 82 -10.24 -13.06 0.31
C ILE A 82 -9.88 -14.34 1.06
N HIS A 83 -8.58 -14.60 1.14
CA HIS A 83 -8.03 -15.76 1.84
C HIS A 83 -6.82 -15.36 2.69
N ASN A 84 -6.55 -16.17 3.70
CA ASN A 84 -5.34 -16.07 4.54
C ASN A 84 -5.13 -14.70 5.19
N LEU A 85 -6.22 -14.07 5.64
CA LEU A 85 -6.14 -12.77 6.31
C LEU A 85 -5.29 -12.87 7.59
N LYS A 86 -4.28 -12.01 7.66
CA LYS A 86 -3.48 -11.72 8.84
C LYS A 86 -3.53 -10.24 9.11
N ALA A 87 -3.73 -9.87 10.37
CA ALA A 87 -3.75 -8.48 10.77
C ALA A 87 -3.06 -8.29 12.13
N SER A 88 -2.43 -7.13 12.31
CA SER A 88 -1.87 -6.71 13.60
C SER A 88 -2.06 -5.21 13.80
N LEU A 89 -2.29 -4.80 15.05
CA LEU A 89 -2.35 -3.41 15.48
C LEU A 89 -1.22 -3.15 16.46
N LYS A 90 -0.47 -2.08 16.28
CA LYS A 90 0.53 -1.61 17.23
C LYS A 90 0.33 -0.13 17.49
N ILE A 91 0.17 0.22 18.75
CA ILE A 91 0.02 1.59 19.24
C ILE A 91 1.23 1.92 20.09
N ASP A 92 1.83 3.08 19.85
CA ASP A 92 2.80 3.70 20.73
C ASP A 92 2.45 5.19 20.89
N GLU A 93 3.27 5.96 21.62
CA GLU A 93 3.01 7.38 21.89
C GLU A 93 2.88 8.26 20.64
N LYS A 94 3.43 7.82 19.50
CA LYS A 94 3.53 8.61 18.26
C LYS A 94 2.79 7.99 17.08
N TRP A 95 2.50 6.69 17.15
CA TRP A 95 2.04 5.91 16.01
C TRP A 95 0.92 4.97 16.36
N LEU A 96 -0.05 4.86 15.46
CA LEU A 96 -0.99 3.76 15.37
C LEU A 96 -0.73 3.05 14.03
N ASN A 97 -0.19 1.84 14.10
CA ASN A 97 0.22 1.04 12.96
C ASN A 97 -0.71 -0.15 12.78
N ILE A 98 -1.31 -0.28 11.61
CA ILE A 98 -2.08 -1.47 11.22
C ILE A 98 -1.34 -2.17 10.10
N SER A 99 -1.04 -3.45 10.27
CA SER A 99 -0.51 -4.30 9.21
C SER A 99 -1.60 -5.25 8.75
N LEU A 100 -1.85 -5.31 7.45
CA LEU A 100 -2.79 -6.22 6.80
C LEU A 100 -2.08 -7.07 5.76
N THR A 101 -2.39 -8.35 5.70
CA THR A 101 -1.95 -9.25 4.63
C THR A 101 -3.05 -10.22 4.30
N PHE A 102 -3.41 -10.36 3.03
CA PHE A 102 -4.38 -11.34 2.56
C PHE A 102 -4.17 -11.62 1.07
N LYS A 103 -4.81 -12.67 0.57
CA LYS A 103 -4.87 -12.98 -0.86
C LYS A 103 -6.23 -12.58 -1.41
N VAL A 104 -6.25 -12.06 -2.63
CA VAL A 104 -7.47 -11.86 -3.42
C VAL A 104 -7.47 -12.87 -4.56
N GLU A 105 -8.54 -13.65 -4.64
CA GLU A 105 -8.80 -14.62 -5.71
C GLU A 105 -10.09 -14.24 -6.44
N GLY A 106 -10.28 -14.71 -7.68
CA GLY A 106 -11.48 -14.45 -8.47
C GLY A 106 -11.54 -13.05 -9.13
N ALA A 107 -10.46 -12.28 -9.04
CA ALA A 107 -10.28 -11.00 -9.75
C ALA A 107 -9.47 -11.16 -11.05
N SER A 108 -8.97 -12.35 -11.36
CA SER A 108 -8.28 -12.67 -12.61
C SER A 108 -9.18 -13.46 -13.55
N LYS A 109 -8.90 -13.37 -14.86
CA LYS A 109 -9.41 -14.29 -15.87
C LYS A 109 -8.35 -14.57 -16.92
N ASN A 110 -8.31 -15.82 -17.38
CA ASN A 110 -7.49 -16.23 -18.50
C ASN A 110 -8.20 -15.94 -19.82
N ALA A 111 -7.50 -15.32 -20.76
CA ALA A 111 -8.01 -14.94 -22.08
C ALA A 111 -6.98 -15.34 -23.15
N GLY A 112 -6.97 -16.63 -23.51
CA GLY A 112 -5.93 -17.22 -24.35
C GLY A 112 -4.57 -17.13 -23.65
N ASN A 113 -3.60 -16.49 -24.32
CA ASN A 113 -2.24 -16.32 -23.82
C ASN A 113 -2.03 -15.19 -22.80
N LYS A 114 -3.12 -14.50 -22.45
CA LYS A 114 -3.09 -13.33 -21.56
C LYS A 114 -3.86 -13.62 -20.29
N ILE A 115 -3.33 -13.08 -19.20
CA ILE A 115 -4.02 -12.97 -17.92
C ILE A 115 -4.52 -11.53 -17.83
N ILE A 116 -5.81 -11.39 -17.53
CA ILE A 116 -6.46 -10.11 -17.28
C ILE A 116 -6.86 -10.06 -15.82
N VAL A 117 -6.32 -9.11 -15.07
CA VAL A 117 -6.61 -8.93 -13.64
C VAL A 117 -7.35 -7.62 -13.44
N ASP A 118 -8.56 -7.71 -12.91
CA ASP A 118 -9.35 -6.56 -12.51
C ASP A 118 -8.83 -6.02 -11.18
N CYS A 119 -8.19 -4.86 -11.18
CA CYS A 119 -7.66 -4.21 -9.99
C CYS A 119 -8.61 -3.14 -9.43
N SER A 120 -9.87 -3.06 -9.89
CA SER A 120 -10.84 -2.06 -9.41
C SER A 120 -11.15 -2.22 -7.91
N TRP A 121 -10.95 -3.42 -7.35
CA TRP A 121 -11.07 -3.68 -5.92
C TRP A 121 -10.05 -2.93 -5.05
N LYS A 122 -8.94 -2.41 -5.62
CA LYS A 122 -7.88 -1.70 -4.86
C LYS A 122 -8.36 -0.48 -4.08
N ASN A 123 -9.52 0.08 -4.45
CA ASN A 123 -10.09 1.28 -3.85
C ASN A 123 -11.27 0.99 -2.88
N PHE A 124 -11.24 -0.18 -2.23
CA PHE A 124 -12.28 -0.60 -1.28
C PHE A 124 -12.35 0.30 -0.04
N GLN A 125 -13.51 0.29 0.63
CA GLN A 125 -13.70 1.05 1.88
C GLN A 125 -14.42 0.19 2.91
N ILE A 126 -13.86 0.09 4.11
CA ILE A 126 -14.56 -0.50 5.25
C ILE A 126 -15.34 0.58 5.99
N LYS A 127 -16.67 0.49 5.92
CA LYS A 127 -17.58 1.47 6.55
C LYS A 127 -17.83 1.16 8.03
N ASN A 128 -17.74 -0.11 8.41
CA ASN A 128 -18.06 -0.60 9.75
C ASN A 128 -17.04 -0.11 10.79
N ASN A 129 -17.51 0.07 12.02
CA ASN A 129 -16.65 0.24 13.18
C ASN A 129 -15.93 -1.08 13.45
N LEU A 130 -14.64 -1.02 13.72
CA LEU A 130 -13.85 -2.20 14.01
C LEU A 130 -13.04 -1.97 15.26
N THR A 131 -13.23 -2.86 16.23
CA THR A 131 -12.60 -2.78 17.54
C THR A 131 -11.78 -4.04 17.83
N ILE A 132 -10.72 -3.87 18.61
CA ILE A 132 -9.98 -4.97 19.22
C ILE A 132 -9.67 -4.58 20.66
N ASN A 133 -10.12 -5.37 21.63
CA ASN A 133 -10.01 -5.05 23.06
C ASN A 133 -10.46 -3.60 23.37
N GLU A 134 -11.65 -3.23 22.91
CA GLU A 134 -12.28 -1.90 23.07
C GLU A 134 -11.61 -0.74 22.32
N ILE A 135 -10.53 -1.01 21.58
CA ILE A 135 -9.84 0.01 20.78
C ILE A 135 -10.42 0.05 19.39
N GLU A 136 -11.08 1.15 19.05
CA GLU A 136 -11.50 1.44 17.68
C GLU A 136 -10.28 1.79 16.82
N PHE A 137 -10.04 1.03 15.74
CA PHE A 137 -8.90 1.23 14.86
C PHE A 137 -9.30 1.64 13.43
N ASN A 138 -10.57 1.50 13.05
CA ASN A 138 -11.03 1.98 11.76
C ASN A 138 -11.54 3.43 11.85
N LYS A 139 -12.43 3.75 12.80
CA LYS A 139 -13.00 5.10 12.98
C LYS A 139 -12.21 5.92 14.00
N VAL A 140 -10.89 5.97 13.86
CA VAL A 140 -9.96 6.64 14.80
C VAL A 140 -10.31 8.12 15.00
N GLY A 141 -10.67 8.84 13.94
CA GLY A 141 -11.06 10.25 14.04
C GLY A 141 -12.31 10.44 14.90
N LYS A 142 -13.33 9.62 14.67
CA LYS A 142 -14.57 9.65 15.46
C LYS A 142 -14.33 9.24 16.92
N ALA A 143 -13.53 8.20 17.15
CA ALA A 143 -13.29 7.67 18.49
C ALA A 143 -12.45 8.61 19.36
N TYR A 144 -11.42 9.24 18.81
CA TYR A 144 -10.42 9.95 19.62
C TYR A 144 -10.29 11.44 19.31
N LEU A 145 -10.50 11.88 18.06
CA LEU A 145 -10.44 13.32 17.75
C LEU A 145 -11.73 14.04 18.11
N VAL A 146 -12.90 13.46 17.88
CA VAL A 146 -14.19 14.12 18.18
C VAL A 146 -14.30 14.54 19.66
N PRO A 147 -13.94 13.69 20.65
CA PRO A 147 -13.92 14.13 22.05
C PRO A 147 -12.98 15.31 22.31
N LEU A 148 -11.79 15.31 21.68
CA LEU A 148 -10.84 16.43 21.80
C LEU A 148 -11.38 17.71 21.16
N ILE A 149 -11.99 17.62 19.98
CA ILE A 149 -12.57 18.78 19.30
C ILE A 149 -13.68 19.37 20.14
N LYS A 150 -14.63 18.56 20.62
CA LYS A 150 -15.73 19.02 21.49
C LYS A 150 -15.23 19.66 22.79
N LYS A 151 -14.15 19.13 23.38
CA LYS A 151 -13.54 19.73 24.57
C LYS A 151 -13.08 21.17 24.33
N TYR A 152 -12.62 21.48 23.12
CA TYR A 152 -11.97 22.74 22.79
C TYR A 152 -12.74 23.63 21.80
N GLU A 153 -13.92 23.22 21.34
CA GLU A 153 -14.70 23.93 20.31
C GLU A 153 -15.09 25.36 20.72
N ASN A 154 -15.32 25.57 22.02
CA ASN A 154 -15.68 26.88 22.59
C ASN A 154 -14.47 27.65 23.16
N SER A 155 -13.25 27.15 23.00
CA SER A 155 -12.04 27.79 23.53
C SER A 155 -11.47 28.80 22.55
N SER A 156 -11.31 30.05 22.98
CA SER A 156 -10.62 31.10 22.21
C SER A 156 -9.13 30.80 21.97
N GLU A 157 -8.55 29.91 22.78
CA GLU A 157 -7.14 29.52 22.73
C GLU A 157 -6.89 28.26 21.89
N ALA A 158 -7.95 27.67 21.32
CA ALA A 158 -7.85 26.53 20.43
C ALA A 158 -7.84 26.99 18.96
N ARG A 159 -7.08 26.28 18.12
CA ARG A 159 -7.10 26.41 16.66
C ARG A 159 -7.06 25.01 16.04
N PHE A 160 -7.93 24.80 15.06
CA PHE A 160 -8.03 23.57 14.30
C PHE A 160 -7.43 23.77 12.92
N TRP A 161 -6.53 22.88 12.52
CA TRP A 161 -5.80 22.96 11.26
C TRP A 161 -6.02 21.71 10.44
N ILE A 162 -6.24 21.90 9.14
CA ILE A 162 -6.26 20.84 8.14
C ILE A 162 -5.15 21.13 7.13
N ASN A 163 -4.45 20.09 6.69
CA ASN A 163 -3.32 20.16 5.76
C ASN A 163 -2.22 21.12 6.25
N GLU A 164 -2.00 21.14 7.57
CA GLU A 164 -1.03 21.98 8.33
C GLU A 164 -1.21 23.51 8.22
N THR A 165 -1.87 24.00 7.18
CA THR A 165 -1.85 25.42 6.77
C THR A 165 -3.22 26.08 6.83
N HIS A 166 -4.30 25.32 6.79
CA HIS A 166 -5.65 25.87 6.72
C HIS A 166 -6.33 25.79 8.08
N SER A 167 -6.49 26.94 8.75
CA SER A 167 -7.32 27.02 9.94
C SER A 167 -8.78 26.82 9.55
N VAL A 168 -9.49 25.98 10.29
CA VAL A 168 -10.90 25.66 10.04
C VAL A 168 -11.74 25.86 11.28
N SER A 169 -13.06 25.95 11.09
CA SER A 169 -14.01 26.03 12.20
C SER A 169 -14.12 24.68 12.94
N PRO A 170 -14.59 24.66 14.20
CA PRO A 170 -14.83 23.43 14.94
C PRO A 170 -15.79 22.47 14.22
N GLU A 171 -16.82 22.99 13.55
CA GLU A 171 -17.80 22.19 12.80
C GLU A 171 -17.13 21.44 11.64
N LYS A 172 -16.24 22.12 10.91
CA LYS A 172 -15.49 21.49 9.81
C LYS A 172 -14.48 20.47 10.33
N ALA A 173 -13.84 20.76 11.46
CA ALA A 173 -12.96 19.80 12.14
C ALA A 173 -13.73 18.54 12.56
N LEU A 174 -14.93 18.68 13.14
CA LEU A 174 -15.80 17.58 13.51
C LEU A 174 -16.22 16.75 12.29
N GLU A 175 -16.62 17.41 11.19
CA GLU A 175 -16.99 16.75 9.94
C GLU A 175 -15.84 15.85 9.43
N VAL A 176 -14.62 16.38 9.41
CA VAL A 176 -13.42 15.63 8.98
C VAL A 176 -13.12 14.47 9.92
N ALA A 177 -13.17 14.70 11.24
CA ALA A 177 -12.91 13.67 12.22
C ALA A 177 -13.94 12.52 12.16
N ILE A 178 -15.23 12.83 11.98
CA ILE A 178 -16.31 11.84 11.91
C ILE A 178 -16.21 10.99 10.65
N ASN A 179 -15.87 11.61 9.52
CA ASN A 179 -15.80 10.92 8.23
C ASN A 179 -14.49 10.17 8.01
N PHE A 180 -13.45 10.48 8.77
CA PHE A 180 -12.17 9.79 8.67
C PHE A 180 -12.30 8.30 9.05
N ALA A 181 -11.85 7.44 8.15
CA ALA A 181 -11.72 6.01 8.37
C ALA A 181 -10.31 5.56 7.97
N THR A 182 -9.65 4.79 8.81
CA THR A 182 -8.31 4.28 8.59
C THR A 182 -8.28 3.32 7.40
N LEU A 183 -9.22 2.37 7.35
CA LEU A 183 -9.34 1.35 6.30
C LEU A 183 -10.26 1.83 5.17
N ASP A 184 -9.85 2.92 4.54
CA ASP A 184 -10.51 3.52 3.37
C ASP A 184 -9.44 3.73 2.31
N PHE A 185 -9.55 3.04 1.18
CA PHE A 185 -8.54 3.04 0.13
C PHE A 185 -9.03 3.81 -1.11
N LYS A 186 -10.09 4.62 -0.95
CA LYS A 186 -10.70 5.39 -2.05
C LYS A 186 -9.73 6.31 -2.77
N GLU A 187 -8.68 6.79 -2.11
CA GLU A 187 -7.64 7.59 -2.73
C GLU A 187 -6.91 6.87 -3.89
N PHE A 188 -6.96 5.53 -3.91
CA PHE A 188 -6.45 4.71 -5.00
C PHE A 188 -7.49 4.47 -6.11
N SER A 189 -8.52 5.33 -6.22
CA SER A 189 -9.53 5.26 -7.28
C SER A 189 -9.03 5.70 -8.65
N ALA A 190 -7.90 6.41 -8.72
CA ALA A 190 -7.27 6.73 -9.99
C ALA A 190 -7.02 5.43 -10.77
N PRO A 191 -7.38 5.37 -12.08
CA PRO A 191 -7.17 4.18 -12.88
C PRO A 191 -5.70 3.77 -12.89
N LEU A 192 -5.41 2.49 -12.81
CA LEU A 192 -4.04 1.99 -12.81
C LEU A 192 -3.21 2.42 -14.03
N GLU A 193 -3.87 2.67 -15.16
CA GLU A 193 -3.26 3.24 -16.38
C GLU A 193 -2.65 4.64 -16.17
N SER A 194 -3.16 5.44 -15.22
CA SER A 194 -2.60 6.76 -14.92
C SER A 194 -1.48 6.74 -13.87
N TRP A 195 -1.18 5.57 -13.30
CA TRP A 195 -0.12 5.42 -12.30
C TRP A 195 1.26 5.45 -12.97
N ASN A 196 2.28 5.83 -12.21
CA ASN A 196 3.65 5.84 -12.73
C ASN A 196 4.12 4.41 -13.01
N LYS A 197 4.33 4.08 -14.28
CA LYS A 197 4.73 2.74 -14.72
C LYS A 197 6.23 2.66 -14.97
N THR A 198 6.88 1.68 -14.36
CA THR A 198 8.28 1.33 -14.63
C THR A 198 8.43 -0.16 -14.92
N TYR A 199 9.38 -0.52 -15.78
CA TYR A 199 9.76 -1.91 -16.01
C TYR A 199 11.17 -2.15 -15.46
N ASN A 200 11.27 -3.01 -14.45
CA ASN A 200 12.54 -3.39 -13.87
C ASN A 200 13.09 -4.63 -14.59
N VAL A 201 14.08 -4.43 -15.47
CA VAL A 201 14.70 -5.50 -16.26
C VAL A 201 15.37 -6.56 -15.37
N LYS A 202 16.02 -6.15 -14.27
CA LYS A 202 16.72 -7.06 -13.35
C LYS A 202 15.77 -8.01 -12.65
N MET A 203 14.63 -7.49 -12.20
CA MET A 203 13.59 -8.29 -11.53
C MET A 203 12.59 -8.93 -12.50
N GLN A 204 12.64 -8.54 -13.78
CA GLN A 204 11.65 -8.86 -14.80
C GLN A 204 10.22 -8.55 -14.34
N LYS A 205 9.99 -7.36 -13.78
CA LYS A 205 8.70 -6.93 -13.24
C LYS A 205 8.26 -5.60 -13.82
N THR A 206 6.95 -5.47 -14.03
CA THR A 206 6.31 -4.16 -14.22
C THR A 206 5.78 -3.67 -12.88
N ILE A 207 6.05 -2.42 -12.55
CA ILE A 207 5.67 -1.78 -11.30
C ILE A 207 4.86 -0.52 -11.63
N PHE A 208 3.69 -0.40 -11.03
CA PHE A 208 2.81 0.77 -11.09
C PHE A 208 2.81 1.43 -9.71
N GLN A 209 3.18 2.70 -9.63
CA GLN A 209 3.29 3.44 -8.37
C GLN A 209 2.36 4.64 -8.37
N TYR A 210 1.74 4.89 -7.22
CA TYR A 210 0.88 6.04 -7.01
C TYR A 210 1.08 6.64 -5.62
N ASP A 211 1.45 7.91 -5.62
CA ASP A 211 1.50 8.75 -4.43
C ASP A 211 0.16 9.46 -4.31
N ALA A 212 -0.68 9.01 -3.39
CA ALA A 212 -1.99 9.62 -3.18
C ALA A 212 -1.84 10.93 -2.39
N PRO A 213 -2.77 11.88 -2.55
CA PRO A 213 -2.88 13.02 -1.65
C PRO A 213 -3.02 12.55 -0.19
N SER A 214 -2.48 13.34 0.74
CA SER A 214 -2.65 13.11 2.19
C SER A 214 -4.11 12.90 2.52
N LYS A 215 -4.44 11.75 3.11
CA LYS A 215 -5.82 11.36 3.43
C LYS A 215 -6.36 12.12 4.63
N ILE A 216 -5.52 12.31 5.65
CA ILE A 216 -5.78 13.22 6.74
C ILE A 216 -4.48 13.87 7.18
N ASN A 217 -4.55 15.16 7.45
CA ASN A 217 -3.50 15.90 8.11
C ASN A 217 -4.15 16.93 9.03
N PHE A 218 -4.57 16.45 10.19
CA PHE A 218 -5.27 17.22 11.19
C PHE A 218 -4.30 17.61 12.32
N ASN A 219 -4.40 18.85 12.77
CA ASN A 219 -3.69 19.33 13.94
C ASN A 219 -4.60 20.25 14.76
N LEU A 220 -4.77 19.95 16.04
CA LEU A 220 -5.39 20.83 17.02
C LEU A 220 -4.30 21.43 17.89
N THR A 221 -4.13 22.74 17.84
CA THR A 221 -3.23 23.47 18.74
C THR A 221 -4.03 24.17 19.82
N VAL A 222 -3.66 23.97 21.07
CA VAL A 222 -4.29 24.59 22.24
C VAL A 222 -3.22 25.34 23.02
N ARG A 223 -3.51 26.58 23.40
CA ARG A 223 -2.69 27.37 24.32
C ARG A 223 -3.35 27.43 25.69
N GLU A 224 -2.69 26.89 26.71
CA GLU A 224 -3.17 26.96 28.10
C GLU A 224 -2.08 27.66 28.91
N GLU A 225 -2.33 28.90 29.32
CA GLU A 225 -1.43 29.76 30.09
C GLU A 225 0.02 29.79 29.57
N ASN A 226 0.87 28.90 30.07
CA ASN A 226 2.30 28.79 29.77
C ASN A 226 2.69 27.56 28.93
N LYS A 227 1.72 26.74 28.50
CA LYS A 227 1.96 25.53 27.72
C LYS A 227 1.16 25.54 26.43
N SER A 228 1.83 25.22 25.32
CA SER A 228 1.15 24.88 24.08
C SER A 228 1.13 23.37 23.91
N SER A 229 -0.06 22.82 23.71
CA SER A 229 -0.26 21.42 23.38
C SER A 229 -0.74 21.31 21.94
N SER A 230 -0.28 20.29 21.22
CA SER A 230 -0.73 20.00 19.86
C SER A 230 -1.20 18.55 19.82
N TYR A 231 -2.35 18.30 19.18
CA TYR A 231 -2.89 16.96 18.93
C TYR A 231 -2.92 16.72 17.44
N ILE A 232 -2.19 15.71 16.96
CA ILE A 232 -1.97 15.48 15.53
C ILE A 232 -2.65 14.17 15.12
N LEU A 233 -3.21 14.14 13.91
CA LEU A 233 -3.59 12.93 13.22
C LEU A 233 -3.20 13.06 11.74
N LYS A 234 -2.19 12.30 11.31
CA LYS A 234 -1.68 12.38 9.93
C LYS A 234 -1.54 10.99 9.30
N LEU A 235 -1.97 10.89 8.04
CA LEU A 235 -1.85 9.70 7.20
C LEU A 235 -1.65 10.11 5.74
N ASP A 236 -0.44 9.88 5.22
CA ASP A 236 -0.13 9.99 3.80
C ASP A 236 -0.22 8.58 3.18
N SER A 237 -0.73 8.43 1.95
CA SER A 237 -0.99 7.13 1.34
C SER A 237 -0.17 6.91 0.07
N LYS A 238 0.45 5.74 -0.05
CA LYS A 238 1.19 5.29 -1.23
C LYS A 238 0.81 3.86 -1.59
N ALA A 239 0.73 3.59 -2.89
CA ALA A 239 0.44 2.27 -3.40
C ALA A 239 1.41 1.86 -4.50
N GLU A 240 1.74 0.57 -4.50
CA GLU A 240 2.52 -0.09 -5.55
C GLU A 240 1.78 -1.35 -6.00
N VAL A 241 1.57 -1.49 -7.31
CA VAL A 241 1.14 -2.74 -7.92
C VAL A 241 2.29 -3.31 -8.73
N SER A 242 2.71 -4.54 -8.43
CA SER A 242 3.79 -5.21 -9.13
C SER A 242 3.32 -6.52 -9.75
N VAL A 243 3.82 -6.80 -10.96
CA VAL A 243 3.48 -8.01 -11.73
C VAL A 243 4.71 -8.51 -12.46
N PHE A 244 4.86 -9.83 -12.56
CA PHE A 244 5.95 -10.44 -13.33
C PHE A 244 5.76 -10.28 -14.84
N GLY A 245 6.86 -10.04 -15.54
CA GLY A 245 6.88 -9.77 -16.96
C GLY A 245 6.47 -8.34 -17.31
N TYR A 246 6.29 -8.11 -18.61
CA TYR A 246 5.78 -6.85 -19.12
C TYR A 246 4.26 -6.84 -19.04
N ALA A 247 3.69 -5.86 -18.35
CA ALA A 247 2.25 -5.67 -18.24
C ALA A 247 1.81 -4.34 -18.82
N LYS A 248 0.57 -4.29 -19.28
CA LYS A 248 -0.13 -3.06 -19.70
C LYS A 248 -1.38 -2.90 -18.84
N ALA A 249 -1.63 -1.68 -18.38
CA ALA A 249 -2.89 -1.32 -17.76
C ALA A 249 -3.82 -0.68 -18.81
N ILE A 250 -5.11 -0.98 -18.74
CA ILE A 250 -6.20 -0.29 -19.45
C ILE A 250 -7.28 0.00 -18.41
N GLY A 251 -7.44 1.27 -18.03
CA GLY A 251 -8.20 1.61 -16.82
C GLY A 251 -7.61 0.91 -15.58
N ASP A 252 -8.41 0.08 -14.92
CA ASP A 252 -8.00 -0.77 -13.78
C ASP A 252 -7.70 -2.22 -14.16
N ALA A 253 -7.79 -2.59 -15.44
CA ALA A 253 -7.46 -3.93 -15.90
C ALA A 253 -5.95 -4.04 -16.19
N LEU A 254 -5.26 -4.94 -15.51
CA LEU A 254 -3.90 -5.36 -15.85
C LEU A 254 -3.93 -6.49 -16.86
N ILE A 255 -3.12 -6.37 -17.90
CA ILE A 255 -2.99 -7.37 -18.97
C ILE A 255 -1.52 -7.74 -19.10
N PHE A 256 -1.21 -9.03 -18.97
CA PHE A 256 0.14 -9.57 -19.11
C PHE A 256 0.08 -11.00 -19.65
N GLU A 257 1.21 -11.50 -20.17
CA GLU A 257 1.30 -12.87 -20.68
C GLU A 257 1.38 -13.88 -19.53
N SER A 258 0.77 -15.05 -19.71
CA SER A 258 0.86 -16.15 -18.73
C SER A 258 2.30 -16.67 -18.62
N ILE A 259 2.75 -16.94 -17.39
CA ILE A 259 4.12 -17.44 -17.11
C ILE A 259 4.31 -18.84 -17.70
N LYS A 260 3.25 -19.67 -17.71
CA LYS A 260 3.29 -21.02 -18.28
C LYS A 260 3.64 -20.98 -19.77
N GLU A 261 2.95 -20.15 -20.54
CA GLU A 261 3.21 -20.03 -21.98
C GLU A 261 4.55 -19.37 -22.29
N ARG A 262 4.99 -18.40 -21.47
CA ARG A 262 6.34 -17.84 -21.61
C ARG A 262 7.39 -18.94 -21.46
N ARG A 263 7.27 -19.79 -20.44
CA ARG A 263 8.18 -20.93 -20.24
C ARG A 263 8.16 -21.89 -21.42
N GLU A 264 6.99 -22.20 -21.97
CA GLU A 264 6.87 -23.06 -23.16
C GLU A 264 7.57 -22.45 -24.38
N LYS A 265 7.41 -21.14 -24.63
CA LYS A 265 8.12 -20.43 -25.69
C LYS A 265 9.64 -20.42 -25.48
N ASP A 266 10.10 -20.13 -24.26
CA ASP A 266 11.53 -20.09 -23.94
C ASP A 266 12.18 -21.47 -24.12
N ILE A 267 11.53 -22.54 -23.65
CA ILE A 267 11.99 -23.92 -23.86
C ILE A 267 12.04 -24.23 -25.36
N THR A 268 11.02 -23.85 -26.13
CA THR A 268 10.98 -24.09 -27.57
C THR A 268 12.14 -23.39 -28.27
N ILE A 269 12.43 -22.13 -27.93
CA ILE A 269 13.54 -21.35 -28.50
C ILE A 269 14.89 -21.99 -28.13
N ILE A 270 15.07 -22.40 -26.87
CA ILE A 270 16.30 -23.07 -26.42
C ILE A 270 16.50 -24.37 -27.19
N VAL A 271 15.47 -25.21 -27.29
CA VAL A 271 15.53 -26.48 -28.04
C VAL A 271 15.84 -26.23 -29.51
N LEU A 272 15.18 -25.26 -30.16
CA LEU A 272 15.44 -24.91 -31.56
C LEU A 272 16.88 -24.43 -31.78
N THR A 273 17.38 -23.61 -30.85
CA THR A 273 18.76 -23.09 -30.89
C THR A 273 19.77 -24.23 -30.73
N LEU A 274 19.52 -25.17 -29.81
CA LEU A 274 20.35 -26.37 -29.64
C LEU A 274 20.36 -27.24 -30.91
N PHE A 275 19.22 -27.43 -31.57
CA PHE A 275 19.16 -28.15 -32.86
C PHE A 275 19.94 -27.42 -33.97
N LEU A 276 19.81 -26.09 -34.05
CA LEU A 276 20.55 -25.27 -35.01
C LEU A 276 22.06 -25.31 -34.79
N ILE A 277 22.53 -25.55 -33.57
CA ILE A 277 23.96 -25.73 -33.25
C ILE A 277 24.41 -27.17 -33.49
N ALA A 278 23.61 -28.16 -33.08
CA ALA A 278 23.96 -29.57 -33.14
C ALA A 278 24.05 -30.11 -34.58
N ILE A 279 23.15 -29.70 -35.48
CA ILE A 279 23.12 -30.18 -36.87
C ILE A 279 24.41 -29.79 -37.62
N PRO A 280 24.85 -28.52 -37.65
CA PRO A 280 26.13 -28.15 -38.25
C PRO A 280 27.33 -28.85 -37.62
N LEU A 281 27.35 -29.01 -36.28
CA LEU A 281 28.43 -29.71 -35.58
C LEU A 281 28.53 -31.17 -36.03
N HIS A 282 27.39 -31.87 -36.09
CA HIS A 282 27.37 -33.27 -36.54
C HIS A 282 27.78 -33.42 -38.02
N LEU A 283 27.33 -32.50 -38.88
CA LEU A 283 27.74 -32.48 -40.29
C LEU A 283 29.24 -32.19 -40.44
N TYR A 284 29.80 -31.31 -39.59
CA TYR A 284 31.21 -30.98 -39.55
C TYR A 284 32.06 -32.18 -39.12
N GLU A 285 31.69 -32.87 -38.03
CA GLU A 285 32.37 -34.10 -37.59
C GLU A 285 32.38 -35.15 -38.70
N LYS A 286 31.23 -35.40 -39.33
CA LYS A 286 31.10 -36.38 -40.41
C LYS A 286 32.01 -36.05 -41.61
N LYS A 287 32.24 -34.77 -41.90
CA LYS A 287 33.15 -34.32 -42.97
C LYS A 287 34.61 -34.59 -42.62
N ILE A 288 35.02 -34.32 -41.38
CA ILE A 288 36.40 -34.59 -40.90
C ILE A 288 36.72 -36.08 -40.95
N PHE A 289 35.80 -36.93 -40.48
CA PHE A 289 36.02 -38.38 -40.49
C PHE A 289 36.11 -38.95 -41.91
N LYS A 290 35.37 -38.40 -42.88
CA LYS A 290 35.48 -38.79 -44.29
C LYS A 290 36.81 -38.42 -44.95
N THR A 291 37.47 -37.35 -44.52
CA THR A 291 38.78 -36.95 -45.08
C THR A 291 39.97 -37.70 -44.47
N LYS A 292 39.76 -38.50 -43.41
CA LYS A 292 40.80 -39.30 -42.75
C LYS A 292 40.79 -40.78 -43.14
N SER A 293 39.85 -41.21 -43.98
CA SER A 293 39.73 -42.57 -44.54
C SER A 293 40.12 -42.53 -46.00
#